data_AF-A0A7C7DRL7-F1
#
_entry.id   AF-A0A7C7DRL7-F1
#
_cell.length_a   1.000
_cell.length_b   1.000
_cell.length_c   1.000
_cell.angle_alpha   90.00
_cell.angle_beta   90.00
_cell.angle_gamma   90.00
#
_symmetry.space_group_name_H-M   'P 1'
#
loop_
_entity.id
_entity.type
_entity.pdbx_description
1 polymer ?
#
loop_
_entity_poly.entity_id
_entity_poly.type
_entity_poly.pdbx_seq_one_letter_code
_entity_poly.pdbx_strand_id
1 'polypeptide(L)'
;MSMTTIGLGLHFALELCALAAMVYAGFRLGDTLWMRLLLGVLLPVAAAIVWGVFRAPNDPGAALVAVPGPLRLLIEWGVFGLAIGMLYLSGQSMLAGIFLGAVLIDYLIMAERVLRLLR
;
A
#
# COMPACT_ATOMS: atom_id res chain seq x y z
N MET A 1 -6.62 17.15 17.45
CA MET A 1 -5.92 15.97 16.91
C MET A 1 -4.52 16.41 16.50
N SER A 2 -3.46 15.68 16.82
CA SER A 2 -2.13 16.04 16.31
C SER A 2 -2.06 15.76 14.81
N MET A 3 -1.18 16.47 14.11
CA MET A 3 -0.94 16.29 12.66
C MET A 3 -0.54 14.83 12.33
N THR A 4 0.12 14.16 13.28
CA THR A 4 0.48 12.73 13.24
C THR A 4 -0.73 11.81 13.26
N THR A 5 -1.77 12.07 14.07
CA THR A 5 -2.99 11.24 14.10
C THR A 5 -3.73 11.33 12.76
N ILE A 6 -3.79 12.52 12.18
CA ILE A 6 -4.43 12.74 10.87
C ILE A 6 -3.63 12.01 9.78
N GLY A 7 -2.30 12.13 9.80
CA GLY A 7 -1.42 11.39 8.88
C GLY A 7 -1.63 9.88 8.97
N LEU A 8 -1.71 9.30 10.18
CA LEU A 8 -1.96 7.86 10.33
C LEU A 8 -3.32 7.42 9.78
N GLY A 9 -4.36 8.24 9.99
CA GLY A 9 -5.69 7.97 9.42
C GLY A 9 -5.70 8.02 7.89
N LEU A 10 -5.02 9.02 7.32
CA LEU A 10 -4.84 9.13 5.87
C LEU A 10 -4.07 7.93 5.31
N HIS A 11 -2.96 7.57 5.95
CA HIS A 11 -2.12 6.43 5.56
C HIS A 11 -2.93 5.14 5.49
N PHE A 12 -3.68 4.85 6.55
CA PHE A 12 -4.54 3.68 6.62
C PHE A 12 -5.64 3.70 5.54
N ALA A 13 -6.24 4.86 5.28
CA ALA A 13 -7.20 4.99 4.20
C ALA A 13 -6.56 4.71 2.82
N LEU A 14 -5.34 5.18 2.60
CA LEU A 14 -4.60 4.90 1.36
C LEU A 14 -4.25 3.42 1.22
N GLU A 15 -3.90 2.73 2.31
CA GLU A 15 -3.67 1.28 2.29
C GLU A 15 -4.94 0.52 1.85
N LEU A 16 -6.11 0.89 2.38
CA LEU A 16 -7.39 0.31 1.95
C LEU A 16 -7.69 0.62 0.47
N CYS A 17 -7.42 1.86 0.03
CA CYS A 17 -7.55 2.23 -1.38
C CYS A 17 -6.60 1.43 -2.27
N ALA A 18 -5.37 1.14 -1.83
CA ALA A 18 -4.41 0.32 -2.57
C ALA A 18 -4.96 -1.09 -2.78
N LEU A 19 -5.49 -1.72 -1.73
CA LEU A 19 -6.08 -3.05 -1.83
C LEU A 19 -7.30 -3.06 -2.75
N ALA A 20 -8.20 -2.08 -2.62
CA ALA A 20 -9.36 -1.95 -3.49
C ALA A 20 -8.97 -1.72 -4.96
N ALA A 21 -7.94 -0.90 -5.19
CA ALA A 21 -7.38 -0.65 -6.51
C ALA A 21 -6.78 -1.92 -7.13
N MET A 22 -6.04 -2.71 -6.36
CA MET A 22 -5.49 -4.01 -6.80
C MET A 22 -6.59 -4.99 -7.18
N VAL A 23 -7.64 -5.10 -6.36
CA VAL A 23 -8.82 -5.93 -6.69
C VAL A 23 -9.43 -5.47 -8.00
N TYR A 24 -9.81 -4.19 -8.09
CA TYR A 24 -10.44 -3.62 -9.28
C TYR A 24 -9.61 -3.83 -10.55
N ALA A 25 -8.34 -3.42 -10.51
CA ALA A 25 -7.44 -3.49 -11.64
C ALA A 25 -7.12 -4.94 -12.01
N GLY A 26 -6.99 -5.84 -11.03
CA GLY A 26 -6.75 -7.26 -11.27
C GLY A 26 -7.89 -7.95 -12.01
N PHE A 27 -9.15 -7.61 -11.69
CA PHE A 27 -10.31 -8.09 -12.46
C PHE A 27 -10.42 -7.47 -13.85
N ARG A 28 -9.89 -6.26 -14.04
CA ARG A 28 -9.87 -5.56 -15.35
C ARG A 28 -8.77 -6.06 -16.28
N LEU A 29 -7.59 -6.38 -15.75
CA LEU A 29 -6.41 -6.80 -16.50
C LEU A 29 -6.47 -8.27 -16.94
N GLY A 30 -7.25 -9.10 -16.25
CA GLY A 30 -7.34 -10.53 -16.58
C GLY A 30 -8.25 -10.80 -17.76
N ASP A 31 -7.70 -11.38 -18.83
CA ASP A 31 -8.46 -11.85 -19.99
C ASP A 31 -9.25 -13.13 -19.71
N THR A 32 -8.76 -13.96 -18.79
CA THR A 32 -9.39 -15.21 -18.38
C THR A 32 -9.83 -15.16 -16.92
N LEU A 33 -10.79 -16.01 -16.55
CA LEU A 33 -11.25 -16.13 -15.15
C LEU A 33 -10.09 -16.42 -14.19
N TRP A 34 -9.16 -17.29 -14.60
CA TRP A 34 -7.97 -17.63 -13.80
C TRP A 34 -7.07 -16.41 -13.57
N MET A 35 -6.77 -15.63 -14.60
CA MET A 35 -5.98 -14.39 -14.44
C MET A 35 -6.68 -13.37 -13.54
N ARG A 36 -8.00 -13.23 -13.66
CA ARG A 36 -8.78 -12.30 -12.81
C ARG A 36 -8.73 -12.69 -11.34
N LEU A 37 -8.84 -13.99 -11.03
CA LEU A 37 -8.71 -14.47 -9.65
C LEU A 37 -7.27 -14.31 -9.14
N LEU A 38 -6.27 -14.58 -9.97
CA LEU A 38 -4.87 -14.41 -9.60
C LEU A 38 -4.54 -12.93 -9.29
N LEU A 39 -4.88 -12.02 -10.21
CA LEU A 39 -4.53 -10.61 -10.06
C LEU A 39 -5.49 -9.85 -9.12
N GLY A 40 -6.78 -10.18 -9.15
CA GLY A 40 -7.82 -9.46 -8.41
C GLY A 40 -8.09 -10.01 -7.00
N VAL A 41 -7.60 -11.21 -6.67
CA VAL A 41 -7.78 -11.81 -5.34
C VAL A 41 -6.45 -12.20 -4.71
N LEU A 42 -5.66 -13.05 -5.37
CA LEU A 42 -4.42 -13.57 -4.76
C LEU A 42 -3.42 -12.46 -4.45
N LEU A 43 -3.26 -11.51 -5.37
CA LEU A 43 -2.33 -10.39 -5.24
C LEU A 43 -2.69 -9.41 -4.10
N PRO A 44 -3.93 -8.88 -3.98
CA PRO A 44 -4.32 -8.07 -2.83
C PRO A 44 -4.32 -8.84 -1.49
N VAL A 45 -4.68 -10.14 -1.50
CA VAL A 45 -4.59 -10.98 -0.29
C VAL A 45 -3.12 -11.14 0.14
N ALA A 46 -2.22 -11.42 -0.80
CA ALA A 46 -0.79 -11.49 -0.51
C ALA A 46 -0.26 -10.16 0.04
N ALA A 47 -0.66 -9.03 -0.53
CA ALA A 47 -0.30 -7.70 -0.01
C ALA A 47 -0.79 -7.49 1.43
N ALA A 48 -2.03 -7.85 1.74
CA ALA A 48 -2.59 -7.76 3.10
C ALA A 48 -1.85 -8.68 4.10
N ILE A 49 -1.49 -9.89 3.69
CA ILE A 49 -0.70 -10.82 4.52
C ILE A 49 0.70 -10.24 4.79
N VAL A 50 1.40 -9.79 3.75
CA VAL A 50 2.72 -9.17 3.87
C VAL A 50 2.64 -7.99 4.84
N TRP A 51 1.63 -7.13 4.70
CA TRP A 51 1.43 -6.00 5.58
C TRP A 51 1.18 -6.40 7.05
N GLY A 52 0.37 -7.43 7.29
CA GLY A 52 0.03 -7.90 8.65
C GLY A 52 1.15 -8.70 9.34
N VAL A 53 1.93 -9.45 8.57
CA VAL A 53 3.01 -10.32 9.08
C VAL A 53 4.27 -9.54 9.38
N PHE A 54 4.71 -8.67 8.46
CA PHE A 54 5.98 -7.96 8.56
C PHE A 54 5.82 -6.60 9.24
N ARG A 55 5.89 -6.57 10.57
CA ARG A 55 5.75 -5.31 11.34
C ARG A 55 7.10 -4.80 11.84
N ALA A 56 7.24 -3.49 11.97
CA ALA A 56 8.45 -2.93 12.57
C ALA A 56 8.43 -3.22 14.09
N PRO A 57 9.58 -3.50 14.73
CA PRO A 57 9.64 -3.85 16.15
C PRO A 57 9.16 -2.73 17.10
N ASN A 58 9.00 -1.49 16.61
CA ASN A 58 8.47 -0.36 17.37
C ASN A 58 6.97 -0.09 17.14
N ASP A 59 6.27 -0.91 16.34
CA ASP A 59 4.82 -0.79 16.16
C ASP A 59 4.08 -1.41 17.36
N PRO A 60 2.93 -0.85 17.77
CA PRO A 60 2.11 -1.45 18.83
C PRO A 60 1.59 -2.84 18.44
N GLY A 61 2.01 -3.86 19.20
CA GLY A 61 1.57 -5.26 19.06
C GLY A 61 2.71 -6.24 18.74
N ALA A 62 2.47 -7.54 18.95
CA ALA A 62 3.47 -8.56 18.65
C ALA A 62 3.69 -8.68 17.13
N ALA A 63 4.87 -8.27 16.65
CA ALA A 63 5.28 -8.55 15.28
C ALA A 63 5.44 -10.07 15.11
N LEU A 64 4.73 -10.66 14.12
CA LEU A 64 4.94 -12.06 13.74
C LEU A 64 6.34 -12.23 13.14
N VAL A 65 6.75 -11.28 12.30
CA VAL A 65 8.12 -11.13 11.82
C VAL A 65 8.53 -9.67 11.98
N ALA A 66 9.50 -9.43 12.86
CA ALA A 66 10.08 -8.11 13.05
C ALA A 66 11.00 -7.79 11.86
N VAL A 67 10.69 -6.72 11.13
CA VAL A 67 11.51 -6.25 10.01
C VAL A 67 12.15 -4.89 10.31
N PRO A 68 13.38 -4.64 9.82
CA PRO A 68 14.02 -3.34 9.98
C PRO A 68 13.22 -2.25 9.24
N GLY A 69 13.27 -1.02 9.76
CA GLY A 69 12.49 0.12 9.25
C GLY A 69 12.57 0.35 7.74
N PRO A 70 13.75 0.25 7.09
CA PRO A 70 13.85 0.45 5.64
C PRO A 70 13.14 -0.64 4.85
N LEU A 71 13.12 -1.87 5.35
CA LEU A 71 12.42 -2.98 4.70
C LEU A 71 10.91 -2.82 4.81
N ARG A 72 10.40 -2.33 5.95
CA ARG A 72 8.98 -1.96 6.11
C ARG A 72 8.59 -0.89 5.09
N LEU A 73 9.43 0.14 4.91
CA LEU A 73 9.19 1.20 3.92
C LEU A 73 9.21 0.66 2.48
N LEU A 74 10.13 -0.26 2.16
CA LEU A 74 10.20 -0.89 0.83
C LEU A 74 8.94 -1.69 0.52
N ILE A 75 8.41 -2.43 1.49
CA ILE A 75 7.15 -3.17 1.37
C ILE A 75 6.00 -2.20 1.07
N GLU A 76 5.91 -1.11 1.83
CA GLU A 76 4.88 -0.08 1.68
C GLU A 76 4.92 0.57 0.29
N TRP A 77 6.12 0.97 -0.17
CA TRP A 77 6.34 1.47 -1.53
C TRP A 77 6.00 0.43 -2.60
N GLY A 78 6.31 -0.84 -2.35
CA GLY A 78 5.95 -1.95 -3.22
C GLY A 78 4.43 -2.08 -3.37
N VAL A 79 3.67 -2.03 -2.28
CA VAL A 79 2.20 -2.12 -2.28
C VAL A 79 1.60 -0.92 -3.00
N PHE A 80 1.98 0.31 -2.67
CA PHE A 80 1.44 1.50 -3.34
C PHE A 80 1.85 1.57 -4.80
N GLY A 81 3.12 1.31 -5.12
CA GLY A 81 3.62 1.30 -6.49
C GLY A 81 2.90 0.26 -7.36
N LEU A 82 2.64 -0.92 -6.82
CA LEU A 82 1.89 -1.97 -7.50
C LEU A 82 0.44 -1.55 -7.75
N ALA A 83 -0.25 -0.98 -6.76
CA ALA A 83 -1.62 -0.48 -6.92
C ALA A 83 -1.72 0.63 -7.98
N ILE A 84 -0.79 1.59 -7.95
CA ILE A 84 -0.71 2.68 -8.95
C ILE A 84 -0.45 2.10 -10.35
N GLY A 85 0.53 1.20 -10.47
CA GLY A 85 0.88 0.56 -11.74
C GLY A 85 -0.29 -0.25 -12.30
N MET A 86 -0.97 -1.03 -11.48
CA MET A 86 -2.14 -1.81 -11.90
C MET A 86 -3.30 -0.90 -12.35
N LEU A 87 -3.58 0.19 -11.63
CA LEU A 87 -4.59 1.17 -12.05
C LEU A 87 -4.25 1.77 -13.41
N TYR A 88 -3.00 2.19 -13.61
CA TYR A 88 -2.54 2.74 -14.88
C TYR A 88 -2.69 1.73 -16.03
N LEU A 89 -2.22 0.49 -15.83
CA LEU A 89 -2.33 -0.58 -16.83
C LEU A 89 -3.78 -0.96 -17.13
N SER A 90 -4.70 -0.82 -16.16
CA SER A 90 -6.13 -1.06 -16.36
C SER A 90 -6.86 0.05 -17.15
N GLY A 91 -6.12 1.06 -17.63
CA GLY A 91 -6.64 2.22 -18.36
C GLY A 91 -7.15 3.35 -17.47
N GLN A 92 -6.98 3.26 -16.15
CA GLN A 92 -7.45 4.25 -15.18
C GLN A 92 -6.36 5.27 -14.82
N SER A 93 -5.75 5.89 -15.82
CA SER A 93 -4.60 6.80 -15.64
C SER A 93 -4.90 8.00 -14.73
N MET A 94 -6.13 8.53 -14.77
CA MET A 94 -6.55 9.63 -13.90
C MET A 94 -6.60 9.18 -12.43
N LEU A 95 -7.19 8.01 -12.14
CA LEU A 95 -7.23 7.46 -10.78
C LEU A 95 -5.84 7.11 -10.28
N ALA A 96 -4.98 6.56 -11.14
CA ALA A 96 -3.58 6.29 -10.82
C ALA A 96 -2.83 7.59 -10.43
N GLY A 97 -3.04 8.68 -11.18
CA GLY A 97 -2.44 9.98 -10.89
C GLY A 97 -2.94 10.60 -9.59
N ILE A 98 -4.26 10.53 -9.32
CA ILE A 98 -4.85 10.99 -8.05
C ILE A 98 -4.28 10.20 -6.89
N PHE A 99 -4.23 8.86 -7.02
CA PHE A 99 -3.73 8.00 -5.97
C PHE A 99 -2.25 8.22 -5.69
N LEU A 100 -1.43 8.34 -6.74
CA LEU A 100 -0.02 8.74 -6.61
C LEU A 100 0.14 10.07 -5.89
N GLY A 101 -0.63 11.10 -6.28
CA GLY A 101 -0.61 12.40 -5.63
C GLY A 101 -0.97 12.32 -4.14
N ALA A 102 -1.98 11.54 -3.80
CA ALA A 102 -2.39 11.33 -2.41
C ALA A 102 -1.31 10.62 -1.58
N VAL A 103 -0.66 9.59 -2.14
CA VAL A 103 0.48 8.89 -1.52
C VAL A 103 1.66 9.84 -1.30
N LEU A 104 1.98 10.71 -2.26
CA LEU A 104 3.04 11.71 -2.08
C LEU A 104 2.71 12.71 -0.98
N ILE A 105 1.48 13.20 -0.91
CA ILE A 105 1.02 14.11 0.15
C ILE A 105 1.11 13.43 1.52
N ASP A 106 0.71 12.17 1.61
CA ASP A 106 0.82 11.37 2.83
C ASP A 106 2.27 11.24 3.30
N TYR A 107 3.21 10.92 2.40
CA TYR A 107 4.63 10.88 2.73
C TYR A 107 5.20 12.23 3.16
N LEU A 108 4.71 13.34 2.62
CA LEU A 108 5.10 14.68 3.06
C LEU A 108 4.61 14.97 4.48
N ILE A 109 3.35 14.61 4.79
CA ILE A 109 2.78 14.76 6.14
C ILE A 109 3.52 13.88 7.15
N MET A 110 3.98 12.70 6.71
CA MET A 110 4.61 11.69 7.55
C MET A 110 6.13 11.61 7.38
N ALA A 111 6.78 12.68 6.90
CA ALA A 111 8.21 12.71 6.61
C ALA A 111 9.09 12.32 7.83
N GLU A 112 8.70 12.75 9.03
CA GLU A 112 9.40 12.37 10.27
C GLU A 112 9.32 10.86 10.57
N ARG A 113 8.22 10.19 10.17
CA ARG A 113 8.09 8.72 10.28
C ARG A 113 9.05 8.04 9.31
N VAL A 114 9.06 8.50 8.07
CA VAL A 114 9.94 7.96 7.01
C VAL A 114 11.41 8.08 7.42
N LEU A 115 11.83 9.25 7.91
CA LEU A 115 13.20 9.47 8.37
C LEU A 115 13.58 8.58 9.56
N ARG A 116 12.63 8.30 10.47
CA ARG A 116 12.87 7.36 11.57
C ARG A 116 12.95 5.91 11.12
N LEU A 117 12.27 5.53 10.04
CA LEU A 117 12.37 4.19 9.46
C LEU A 117 13.68 4.01 8.67
N LEU A 118 14.28 5.09 8.16
CA LEU A 118 15.54 5.06 7.43
C LEU A 118 16.80 5.11 8.30
N ARG A 119 16.67 5.57 9.55
CA ARG A 119 17.75 5.62 10.55
C ARG A 119 17.80 4.34 11.35
#